data_AF-A0A316A4W6-F1
#
_entry.id   AF-A0A316A4W6-F1
#
_cell.length_a   1.000
_cell.length_b   1.000
_cell.length_c   1.000
_cell.angle_alpha   90.00
_cell.angle_beta   90.00
_cell.angle_gamma   90.00
#
_symmetry.space_group_name_H-M   'P 1'
#
loop_
_entity.id
_entity.type
_entity.pdbx_description
1 polymer ?
#
loop_
_entity_poly.entity_id
_entity_poly.type
_entity_poly.pdbx_seq_one_letter_code
_entity_poly.pdbx_strand_id
1 'polypeptide(L)'
;MVHTDDVAWFQAYFDWGGLLAQGVLEPLHRGEAVHFTPPAWAPNGKEGAITVPAGLEAVWVEGTGVIRRELAPWIDASIYVQGDLDVQERRLVERDGDSPAIRDHIASWLQEELPFLLAEQPWQRATIVLNGTSQLTHDPSIEVVIAS
;
A
#
# COMPACT_ATOMS: atom_id res chain seq x y z
N MET A 1 -10.11 -3.87 -6.11
CA MET A 1 -9.06 -3.31 -5.25
C MET A 1 -8.14 -4.46 -4.87
N VAL A 2 -6.83 -4.23 -4.89
CA VAL A 2 -5.79 -5.18 -4.50
C VAL A 2 -5.08 -4.60 -3.28
N HIS A 3 -5.05 -5.37 -2.20
CA HIS A 3 -4.40 -4.99 -0.96
C HIS A 3 -2.98 -5.53 -0.95
N THR A 4 -1.96 -4.69 -0.74
CA THR A 4 -0.58 -5.19 -0.69
C THR A 4 -0.33 -6.08 0.51
N ASP A 5 -1.11 -5.91 1.58
CA ASP A 5 -1.07 -6.76 2.78
C ASP A 5 -1.34 -8.23 2.44
N ASP A 6 -2.19 -8.50 1.44
CA ASP A 6 -2.43 -9.86 0.96
C ASP A 6 -1.20 -10.47 0.29
N VAL A 7 -0.45 -9.68 -0.48
CA VAL A 7 0.80 -10.10 -1.13
C VAL A 7 1.93 -10.27 -0.11
N ALA A 8 2.04 -9.34 0.84
CA ALA A 8 3.07 -9.28 1.86
C ALA A 8 2.87 -10.28 3.00
N TRP A 9 1.67 -10.84 3.15
CA TRP A 9 1.28 -11.71 4.25
C TRP A 9 2.25 -12.88 4.44
N PHE A 10 2.94 -12.93 5.60
CA PHE A 10 3.99 -13.92 5.93
C PHE A 10 5.17 -13.98 4.93
N GLN A 11 5.34 -12.97 4.07
CA GLN A 11 6.40 -12.90 3.07
C GLN A 11 7.56 -12.02 3.57
N ALA A 12 7.31 -10.71 3.65
CA ALA A 12 8.27 -9.68 4.06
C ALA A 12 7.52 -8.36 4.28
N TYR A 13 8.11 -7.41 5.01
CA TYR A 13 7.52 -6.07 5.15
C TYR A 13 7.43 -5.34 3.78
N PHE A 14 8.54 -5.32 3.02
CA PHE A 14 8.60 -4.59 1.73
C PHE A 14 9.15 -5.39 0.55
N ASP A 15 9.80 -6.54 0.78
CA ASP A 15 10.38 -7.39 -0.27
C ASP A 15 9.35 -8.32 -0.94
N TRP A 16 8.29 -7.71 -1.48
CA TRP A 16 7.19 -8.39 -2.15
C TRP A 16 6.86 -7.79 -3.53
N GLY A 17 7.59 -6.77 -3.97
CA GLY A 17 7.31 -6.02 -5.21
C GLY A 17 7.25 -6.93 -6.43
N GLY A 18 8.22 -7.82 -6.60
CA GLY A 18 8.23 -8.79 -7.69
C GLY A 18 7.02 -9.74 -7.70
N LEU A 19 6.50 -10.12 -6.52
CA LEU A 19 5.29 -10.95 -6.43
C LEU A 19 4.05 -10.18 -6.90
N LEU A 20 3.92 -8.92 -6.52
CA LEU A 20 2.83 -8.07 -7.01
C LEU A 20 2.94 -7.85 -8.52
N ALA A 21 4.15 -7.58 -9.03
CA ALA A 21 4.39 -7.37 -10.46
C ALA A 21 3.97 -8.60 -11.28
N GLN A 22 4.54 -9.76 -10.98
CA GLN A 22 4.34 -10.99 -11.76
C GLN A 22 2.96 -11.60 -11.54
N GLY A 23 2.50 -11.62 -10.29
CA GLY A 23 1.26 -12.29 -9.90
C GLY A 23 0.00 -11.49 -10.20
N VAL A 24 0.09 -10.15 -10.26
CA VAL A 24 -1.08 -9.28 -10.36
C VAL A 24 -0.96 -8.29 -11.52
N LEU A 25 0.07 -7.45 -11.53
CA LEU A 25 0.11 -6.31 -12.46
C LEU A 25 0.35 -6.72 -13.91
N GLU A 26 1.25 -7.68 -14.14
CA GLU A 26 1.56 -8.21 -15.47
C GLU A 26 0.32 -8.85 -16.15
N PRO A 27 -0.44 -9.77 -15.51
CA PRO A 27 -1.69 -10.28 -16.07
C PRO A 27 -2.71 -9.18 -16.39
N LEU A 28 -2.87 -8.19 -15.49
CA LEU A 28 -3.80 -7.08 -15.72
C LEU A 28 -3.42 -6.27 -16.96
N HIS A 29 -2.13 -6.00 -17.17
CA HIS A 29 -1.65 -5.31 -18.37
C HIS A 29 -1.85 -6.12 -19.66
N ARG A 30 -1.94 -7.44 -19.56
CA ARG A 30 -2.33 -8.31 -20.69
C ARG A 30 -3.84 -8.39 -20.90
N GLY A 31 -4.64 -7.71 -20.07
CA GLY A 31 -6.10 -7.78 -20.10
C GLY A 31 -6.66 -9.09 -19.54
N GLU A 32 -5.86 -9.84 -18.78
CA GLU A 32 -6.23 -11.14 -18.21
C GLU A 32 -6.87 -10.98 -16.83
N ALA A 33 -7.66 -11.97 -16.43
CA ALA A 33 -8.10 -12.08 -15.05
C ALA A 33 -6.93 -12.55 -14.17
N VAL A 34 -6.85 -12.01 -12.96
CA VAL A 34 -5.88 -12.44 -11.94
C VAL A 34 -6.51 -13.52 -11.08
N HIS A 35 -5.78 -14.60 -10.87
CA HIS A 35 -6.02 -15.58 -9.82
C HIS A 35 -4.66 -16.04 -9.27
N PHE A 36 -4.14 -15.28 -8.31
CA PHE A 36 -2.78 -15.42 -7.80
C PHE A 36 -2.78 -15.76 -6.32
N THR A 37 -2.15 -16.88 -5.96
CA THR A 37 -1.91 -17.27 -4.56
C THR A 37 -0.46 -16.93 -4.20
N PRO A 38 -0.21 -15.93 -3.33
CA PRO A 38 1.14 -15.63 -2.87
C PRO A 38 1.81 -16.86 -2.24
N PRO A 39 3.12 -17.10 -2.47
CA PRO A 39 3.81 -18.32 -2.02
C PRO A 39 3.73 -18.58 -0.52
N ALA A 40 3.68 -17.52 0.29
CA ALA A 40 3.61 -17.60 1.74
C ALA A 40 2.24 -18.08 2.26
N TRP A 41 1.17 -18.09 1.45
CA TRP A 41 -0.18 -18.42 1.92
C TRP A 41 -0.34 -19.87 2.35
N ALA A 42 -0.13 -20.81 1.43
CA ALA A 42 -0.36 -22.23 1.68
C ALA A 42 0.50 -22.79 2.84
N PRO A 43 1.81 -22.48 2.95
CA PRO A 43 2.63 -22.92 4.09
C PRO A 43 2.16 -22.39 5.44
N ASN A 44 1.45 -21.26 5.47
CA ASN A 44 0.94 -20.63 6.68
C ASN A 44 -0.58 -20.81 6.85
N GLY A 45 -1.20 -21.72 6.08
CA GLY A 45 -2.60 -22.12 6.26
C GLY A 45 -3.63 -21.12 5.73
N LYS A 46 -3.24 -20.19 4.85
CA LYS A 46 -4.18 -19.31 4.15
C LYS A 46 -4.57 -19.95 2.82
N GLU A 47 -5.86 -20.22 2.65
CA GLU A 47 -6.43 -20.72 1.40
C GLU A 47 -6.86 -19.57 0.47
N GLY A 48 -7.05 -19.89 -0.81
CA GLY A 48 -7.58 -18.95 -1.81
C GLY A 48 -6.51 -18.22 -2.63
N ALA A 49 -6.91 -17.10 -3.22
CA ALA A 49 -6.08 -16.31 -4.11
C ALA A 49 -6.55 -14.85 -4.15
N ILE A 50 -5.62 -13.95 -4.44
CA ILE A 50 -5.93 -12.60 -4.93
C ILE A 50 -6.60 -12.75 -6.29
N THR A 51 -7.82 -12.24 -6.41
CA THR A 51 -8.62 -12.39 -7.63
C THR A 51 -9.08 -11.04 -8.16
N VAL A 52 -8.85 -10.79 -9.45
CA VAL A 52 -9.30 -9.59 -10.16
C VAL A 52 -9.90 -10.02 -11.50
N PRO A 53 -11.15 -9.65 -11.84
CA PRO A 53 -11.74 -10.00 -13.12
C PRO A 53 -11.05 -9.26 -14.28
N ALA A 54 -11.11 -9.86 -15.47
CA ALA A 54 -10.67 -9.21 -16.70
C ALA A 54 -11.61 -8.07 -17.12
N GLY A 55 -11.13 -7.19 -18.00
CA GLY A 55 -11.95 -6.15 -18.65
C GLY A 55 -12.35 -4.98 -17.74
N LEU A 56 -11.69 -4.81 -16.59
CA LEU A 56 -11.86 -3.62 -15.76
C LEU A 56 -11.17 -2.41 -16.42
N GLU A 57 -11.82 -1.26 -16.34
CA GLU A 57 -11.24 0.02 -16.80
C GLU A 57 -10.17 0.55 -15.84
N ALA A 58 -10.26 0.19 -14.55
CA ALA A 58 -9.33 0.60 -13.53
C ALA A 58 -9.22 -0.45 -12.42
N VAL A 59 -8.01 -0.61 -11.88
CA VAL A 59 -7.72 -1.43 -10.70
C VAL A 59 -6.93 -0.60 -9.71
N TRP A 60 -7.46 -0.45 -8.50
CA TRP A 60 -6.76 0.18 -7.39
C TRP A 60 -5.88 -0.82 -6.68
N VAL A 61 -4.61 -0.47 -6.49
CA VAL A 61 -3.67 -1.18 -5.61
C VAL A 61 -3.33 -0.24 -4.46
N GLU A 62 -3.49 -0.71 -3.24
CA GLU A 62 -3.31 0.11 -2.05
C GLU A 62 -2.37 -0.54 -1.04
N GLY A 63 -1.65 0.31 -0.31
CA GLY A 63 -0.79 -0.05 0.80
C GLY A 63 0.62 0.55 0.71
N THR A 64 1.30 0.57 1.85
CA THR A 64 2.62 1.21 1.95
C THR A 64 3.62 0.55 1.02
N GLY A 65 4.31 1.39 0.27
CA GLY A 65 5.40 0.98 -0.61
C GLY A 65 4.96 0.57 -2.00
N VAL A 66 3.68 0.58 -2.36
CA VAL A 66 3.25 0.28 -3.75
C VAL A 66 3.87 1.24 -4.77
N ILE A 67 4.13 2.50 -4.39
CA ILE A 67 4.82 3.49 -5.22
C ILE A 67 6.33 3.27 -5.08
N ARG A 68 6.90 2.45 -5.95
CA ARG A 68 8.35 2.10 -5.96
C ARG A 68 8.89 1.98 -7.38
N ARG A 69 10.21 2.08 -7.54
CA ARG A 69 10.91 2.02 -8.83
C ARG A 69 10.57 0.75 -9.61
N GLU A 70 10.56 -0.40 -8.95
CA GLU A 70 10.29 -1.71 -9.55
C GLU A 70 8.89 -1.77 -10.20
N LEU A 71 7.91 -1.08 -9.60
CA LEU A 71 6.51 -1.15 -10.04
C LEU A 71 6.12 -0.02 -11.00
N ALA A 72 6.98 0.99 -11.15
CA ALA A 72 6.70 2.15 -12.00
C ALA A 72 6.27 1.84 -13.44
N PRO A 73 6.80 0.80 -14.13
CA PRO A 73 6.33 0.44 -15.48
C PRO A 73 4.88 -0.03 -15.55
N TRP A 74 4.26 -0.35 -14.42
CA TRP A 74 2.94 -0.97 -14.32
C TRP A 74 1.88 -0.07 -13.65
N ILE A 75 2.23 1.18 -13.35
CA ILE A 75 1.35 2.09 -12.61
C ILE A 75 1.09 3.32 -13.48
N ASP A 76 -0.13 3.45 -13.99
CA ASP A 76 -0.54 4.58 -14.84
C ASP A 76 -0.63 5.89 -14.06
N ALA A 77 -1.09 5.82 -12.82
CA ALA A 77 -1.23 6.95 -11.91
C ALA A 77 -1.09 6.49 -10.45
N SER A 78 -0.61 7.39 -9.59
CA SER A 78 -0.40 7.07 -8.18
C SER A 78 -0.72 8.24 -7.26
N ILE A 79 -1.21 7.90 -6.06
CA ILE A 79 -1.52 8.87 -5.02
C ILE A 79 -0.67 8.52 -3.80
N TYR A 80 0.19 9.44 -3.38
CA TYR A 80 0.89 9.34 -2.12
C TYR A 80 0.16 10.14 -1.06
N VAL A 81 -0.31 9.47 0.00
CA VAL A 81 -0.95 10.14 1.13
C VAL A 81 0.13 10.48 2.16
N GLN A 82 0.52 11.74 2.20
CA GLN A 82 1.42 12.28 3.22
C GLN A 82 0.67 12.39 4.54
N GLY A 83 1.24 11.84 5.60
CA GLY A 83 0.81 12.07 6.97
C GLY A 83 1.91 12.69 7.82
N ASP A 84 1.52 13.49 8.80
CA ASP A 84 2.35 13.83 9.95
C ASP A 84 2.50 12.60 10.87
N LEU A 85 3.73 12.24 11.23
CA LEU A 85 4.01 11.02 11.99
C LEU A 85 3.33 11.02 13.36
N ASP A 86 3.30 12.15 14.07
CA ASP A 86 2.69 12.26 15.40
C ASP A 86 1.16 12.05 15.30
N VAL A 87 0.55 12.55 14.22
CA VAL A 87 -0.88 12.33 13.95
C VAL A 87 -1.16 10.87 13.58
N GLN A 88 -0.29 10.24 12.79
CA GLN A 88 -0.46 8.83 12.43
C GLN A 88 -0.29 7.92 13.64
N GLU A 89 0.74 8.13 14.47
CA GLU A 89 0.96 7.39 15.70
C GLU A 89 -0.23 7.51 16.65
N ARG A 90 -0.73 8.73 16.87
CA ARG A 90 -1.93 8.95 17.70
C ARG A 90 -3.13 8.16 17.16
N ARG A 91 -3.39 8.22 15.85
CA ARG A 91 -4.52 7.50 15.22
C ARG A 91 -4.36 5.98 15.33
N LEU A 92 -3.14 5.46 15.20
CA LEU A 92 -2.85 4.04 15.39
C LEU A 92 -3.15 3.62 16.83
N VAL A 93 -2.68 4.38 17.81
CA VAL A 93 -2.96 4.12 19.23
C VAL A 93 -4.45 4.20 19.55
N GLU A 94 -5.16 5.20 19.02
CA GLU A 94 -6.62 5.33 19.21
C GLU A 94 -7.40 4.16 18.61
N ARG A 95 -6.95 3.63 17.46
CA ARG A 95 -7.62 2.53 16.74
C ARG A 95 -7.28 1.16 17.33
N ASP A 96 -6.00 0.90 17.57
CA ASP A 96 -5.49 -0.44 17.86
C ASP A 96 -5.16 -0.63 19.36
N GLY A 97 -5.00 0.48 20.10
CA GLY A 97 -4.60 0.50 21.50
C GLY A 97 -3.09 0.63 21.71
N ASP A 98 -2.68 0.79 22.98
CA ASP A 98 -1.28 1.06 23.37
C ASP A 98 -0.67 -0.08 24.21
N SER A 99 -0.88 -1.33 23.78
CA SER A 99 -0.26 -2.47 24.45
C SER A 99 1.23 -2.58 24.09
N PRO A 100 2.08 -3.16 24.97
CA PRO A 100 3.49 -3.39 24.64
C PRO A 100 3.69 -4.15 23.32
N ALA A 101 2.86 -5.16 23.05
CA ALA A 101 2.93 -5.93 21.81
C ALA A 101 2.63 -5.10 20.56
N ILE A 102 1.69 -4.15 20.64
CA ILE A 102 1.38 -3.24 19.52
C ILE A 102 2.54 -2.27 19.29
N ARG A 103 3.10 -1.70 20.36
CA ARG A 103 4.27 -0.81 20.24
C ARG A 103 5.48 -1.53 19.64
N ASP A 104 5.75 -2.76 20.06
CA ASP A 104 6.84 -3.57 19.52
C ASP A 104 6.63 -3.90 18.03
N HIS A 105 5.39 -4.17 17.63
CA HIS A 105 5.03 -4.39 16.24
C HIS A 105 5.22 -3.13 15.38
N ILE A 106 4.72 -1.98 15.84
CA ILE A 106 4.90 -0.68 15.16
C ILE A 106 6.38 -0.33 15.04
N ALA A 107 7.17 -0.52 16.11
CA ALA A 107 8.60 -0.26 16.09
C ALA A 107 9.33 -1.16 15.07
N SER A 108 8.95 -2.44 14.99
CA SER A 108 9.50 -3.38 14.01
C SER A 108 9.13 -2.99 12.58
N TRP A 109 7.90 -2.53 12.34
CA TRP A 109 7.47 -2.01 11.05
C TRP A 109 8.29 -0.77 10.63
N LEU A 110 8.42 0.22 11.53
CA LEU A 110 9.16 1.46 11.25
C LEU A 110 10.65 1.23 10.97
N GLN A 111 11.26 0.21 11.57
CA GLN A 111 12.65 -0.18 11.28
C GLN A 111 12.85 -0.57 9.81
N GLU A 112 11.83 -1.12 9.17
CA GLU A 112 11.88 -1.52 7.76
C GLU A 112 11.31 -0.42 6.84
N GLU A 113 10.24 0.25 7.26
CA GLU A 113 9.54 1.25 6.47
C GLU A 113 10.39 2.50 6.23
N LEU A 114 11.07 3.01 7.25
CA LEU A 114 11.82 4.26 7.11
C LEU A 114 12.97 4.15 6.10
N PRO A 115 13.87 3.14 6.17
CA PRO A 115 14.91 2.97 5.14
C PRO A 115 14.32 2.74 3.75
N PHE A 116 13.25 1.96 3.64
CA PHE A 116 12.58 1.71 2.37
C PHE A 116 12.02 2.99 1.75
N LEU A 117 11.27 3.79 2.51
CA LEU A 117 10.70 5.05 2.04
C LEU A 117 11.78 6.08 1.68
N LEU A 118 12.87 6.14 2.45
CA LEU A 118 14.01 7.01 2.13
C LEU A 118 14.70 6.62 0.81
N ALA A 119 14.76 5.32 0.51
CA ALA A 119 15.36 4.81 -0.72
C ALA A 119 14.44 5.01 -1.94
N GLU A 120 13.15 4.72 -1.81
CA GLU A 120 12.18 4.76 -2.90
C GLU A 120 11.64 6.17 -3.18
N GLN A 121 11.55 7.02 -2.14
CA GLN A 121 11.01 8.38 -2.17
C GLN A 121 9.67 8.46 -2.94
N PRO A 122 8.63 7.74 -2.51
CA PRO A 122 7.37 7.61 -3.25
C PRO A 122 6.72 8.95 -3.56
N TRP A 123 6.85 9.95 -2.68
CA TRP A 123 6.33 11.31 -2.89
C TRP A 123 6.93 12.01 -4.11
N GLN A 124 8.15 11.67 -4.54
CA GLN A 124 8.75 12.24 -5.74
C GLN A 124 8.22 11.62 -7.04
N ARG A 125 7.63 10.43 -6.94
CA ARG A 125 7.13 9.64 -8.08
C ARG A 125 5.61 9.69 -8.21
N ALA A 126 4.93 10.10 -7.14
CA ALA A 126 3.50 10.15 -7.09
C ALA A 126 2.93 11.11 -8.14
N THR A 127 1.85 10.72 -8.81
CA THR A 127 1.10 11.62 -9.69
C THR A 127 0.45 12.73 -8.88
N ILE A 128 -0.04 12.40 -7.69
CA ILE A 128 -0.66 13.31 -6.73
C ILE A 128 -0.08 13.04 -5.34
N VAL A 129 0.30 14.11 -4.63
CA VAL A 129 0.59 14.06 -3.20
C VAL A 129 -0.60 14.66 -2.45
N LEU A 130 -1.24 13.85 -1.61
CA LEU A 130 -2.38 14.25 -0.80
C LEU A 130 -1.94 14.43 0.66
N ASN A 131 -2.23 15.58 1.26
CA ASN A 131 -2.00 15.77 2.70
C ASN A 131 -3.17 15.19 3.51
N GLY A 132 -3.00 14.00 4.08
CA GLY A 132 -4.00 13.29 4.90
C GLY A 132 -4.13 13.81 6.34
N THR A 133 -3.37 14.85 6.68
CA THR A 133 -3.34 15.48 8.01
C THR A 133 -3.57 16.99 7.95
N SER A 134 -4.12 17.48 6.84
CA SER A 134 -4.45 18.89 6.66
C SER A 134 -5.45 19.36 7.72
N GLN A 135 -5.21 20.57 8.24
CA GLN A 135 -6.13 21.28 9.16
C GLN A 135 -7.11 22.19 8.40
N LEU A 136 -7.06 22.20 7.06
CA LEU A 136 -7.99 22.98 6.25
C LEU A 136 -9.40 22.40 6.35
N THR A 137 -10.35 23.25 6.73
CA THR A 137 -11.77 22.91 6.74
C THR A 137 -12.23 22.65 5.31
N HIS A 138 -12.88 21.50 5.09
CA HIS A 138 -13.50 21.09 3.85
C HIS A 138 -14.65 20.15 4.19
N ASP A 139 -15.54 19.86 3.23
CA ASP A 139 -16.52 18.79 3.42
C ASP A 139 -15.82 17.41 3.32
N PRO A 140 -15.69 16.66 4.42
CA PRO A 140 -14.98 15.38 4.42
C PRO A 140 -15.71 14.28 3.61
N SER A 141 -16.96 14.53 3.19
CA SER A 141 -17.76 13.56 2.43
C SER A 141 -17.64 13.69 0.92
N ILE A 142 -17.15 14.82 0.39
CA ILE A 142 -17.20 15.11 -1.06
C ILE A 142 -16.08 16.03 -1.61
N GLU A 143 -15.20 16.60 -0.79
CA GLU A 143 -14.25 17.62 -1.27
C GLU A 143 -12.77 17.25 -1.11
N VAL A 144 -11.99 17.56 -2.14
CA VAL A 144 -10.53 17.67 -2.08
C VAL A 144 -10.16 19.14 -2.31
N VAL A 145 -9.41 19.73 -1.38
CA VAL A 145 -8.94 21.11 -1.50
C VAL A 145 -7.57 21.13 -2.17
N ILE A 146 -7.47 21.78 -3.32
CA ILE A 146 -6.19 22.03 -4.00
C ILE A 146 -5.61 23.32 -3.44
N ALA A 147 -4.48 23.21 -2.75
CA ALA A 147 -3.69 24.35 -2.28
C ALA A 147 -2.42 24.45 -3.14
N SER A 148 -2.13 25.65 -3.64
CA SER A 148 -0.96 25.97 -4.48
C SER A 148 0.08 26.79 -3.73
#